data_AF-A0A200Q578-F1
#
_entry.id   AF-A0A200Q578-F1
#
_cell.length_a   1.000
_cell.length_b   1.000
_cell.length_c   1.000
_cell.angle_alpha   90.00
_cell.angle_beta   90.00
_cell.angle_gamma   90.00
#
_symmetry.space_group_name_H-M   'P 1'
#
loop_
_entity.id
_entity.type
_entity.pdbx_description
1 polymer ?
#
loop_
_entity_poly.entity_id
_entity_poly.type
_entity_poly.pdbx_seq_one_letter_code
_entity_poly.pdbx_strand_id
1 'polypeptide(L)'
;MARGNSRRNVEELRNRIQRVEVQLEQVVGIQYGMAVNMQNNQQSQNHPTPPAAVVLEDRLTSILEEFQRLNPTEFAGTEDPLDAKRWFMGIHKKLITIGAAEEHWVRIATFMLKGEVDLWWDNIRETHDVTSMTWVEFEALFFEQYFLETNREKKSIEFAELIQGDMSVTQYEKKFRELSRYGPHLVSSEVLKVRKFERGLKPGIRGKTVSLCHQTYARVVHTARVIEADWESSQKSR
;
A
#
# COMPACT_ATOMS: atom_id res chain seq x y z
N MET A 1 9.51 108.93 11.74
CA MET A 1 9.65 107.95 10.64
C MET A 1 9.69 106.51 11.17
N ALA A 2 8.63 106.02 11.85
CA ALA A 2 8.66 104.69 12.53
C ALA A 2 7.53 103.71 12.11
N ARG A 3 6.52 104.16 11.35
CA ARG A 3 5.35 103.32 10.98
C ARG A 3 5.60 102.38 9.78
N GLY A 4 6.68 102.56 9.02
CA GLY A 4 7.00 101.75 7.83
C GLY A 4 7.66 100.40 8.11
N ASN A 5 8.47 100.30 9.19
CA ASN A 5 9.17 99.05 9.53
C ASN A 5 8.25 97.99 10.16
N SER A 6 7.26 98.41 10.95
CA SER A 6 6.34 97.47 11.63
C SER A 6 5.45 96.70 10.64
N ARG A 7 4.97 97.36 9.58
CA ARG A 7 4.18 96.70 8.52
C ARG A 7 4.98 95.69 7.70
N ARG A 8 6.25 95.97 7.40
CA ARG A 8 7.11 95.01 6.69
C ARG A 8 7.38 93.75 7.51
N ASN A 9 7.61 93.92 8.82
CA ASN A 9 7.85 92.78 9.72
C ASN A 9 6.61 91.89 9.86
N VAL A 10 5.41 92.47 9.86
CA VAL A 10 4.14 91.70 9.91
C VAL A 10 3.92 90.90 8.62
N GLU A 11 4.21 91.48 7.45
CA GLU A 11 4.07 90.78 6.17
C GLU A 11 5.11 89.66 6.02
N GLU A 12 6.32 89.88 6.53
CA GLU A 12 7.37 88.86 6.57
C GLU A 12 7.01 87.70 7.50
N LEU A 13 6.41 87.97 8.67
CA LEU A 13 5.87 86.96 9.57
C LEU A 13 4.72 86.17 8.92
N ARG A 14 3.79 86.84 8.23
CA ARG A 14 2.70 86.19 7.49
C ARG A 14 3.23 85.26 6.41
N ASN A 15 4.21 85.71 5.62
CA ASN A 15 4.85 84.88 4.59
C ASN A 15 5.64 83.70 5.16
N ARG A 16 6.14 83.79 6.41
CA ARG A 16 6.75 82.68 7.12
C ARG A 16 5.71 81.69 7.63
N ILE A 17 4.60 82.16 8.19
CA ILE A 17 3.48 81.32 8.65
C ILE A 17 2.89 80.54 7.48
N GLN A 18 2.60 81.20 6.36
CA GLN A 18 2.06 80.54 5.17
C GLN A 18 3.01 79.45 4.64
N ARG A 19 4.32 79.69 4.70
CA ARG A 19 5.32 78.68 4.30
C ARG A 19 5.34 77.48 5.23
N VAL A 20 5.14 77.68 6.54
CA VAL A 20 5.06 76.60 7.52
C VAL A 20 3.76 75.80 7.35
N GLU A 21 2.64 76.45 7.08
CA GLU A 21 1.35 75.78 6.82
C GLU A 21 1.43 74.88 5.59
N VAL A 22 1.99 75.38 4.48
CA VAL A 22 2.18 74.59 3.25
C VAL A 22 3.12 73.41 3.49
N GLN A 23 4.18 73.58 4.29
CA GLN A 23 5.06 72.46 4.65
C GLN A 23 4.37 71.42 5.53
N LEU A 24 3.52 71.85 6.47
CA LEU A 24 2.74 70.94 7.32
C LEU A 24 1.76 70.11 6.48
N GLU A 25 1.06 70.72 5.53
CA GLU A 25 0.16 70.00 4.63
C GLU A 25 0.90 68.96 3.77
N GLN A 26 2.11 69.29 3.29
CA GLN A 26 2.94 68.35 2.53
C GLN A 26 3.40 67.16 3.38
N VAL A 27 3.86 67.39 4.61
CA VAL A 27 4.30 66.31 5.52
C VAL A 27 3.14 65.40 5.89
N VAL A 28 1.97 65.98 6.18
CA VAL A 28 0.74 65.22 6.48
C VAL A 28 0.33 64.37 5.26
N GLY A 29 0.35 64.95 4.05
CA GLY A 29 0.07 64.22 2.82
C GLY A 29 1.00 63.02 2.58
N ILE A 30 2.31 63.20 2.82
CA ILE A 30 3.31 62.11 2.72
C ILE A 30 3.02 61.02 3.76
N GLN A 31 2.71 61.39 5.00
CA GLN A 31 2.42 60.43 6.07
C GLN A 31 1.16 59.61 5.78
N TYR A 32 0.09 60.24 5.30
CA TYR A 32 -1.13 59.53 4.87
C TYR A 32 -0.85 58.61 3.69
N GLY A 33 -0.07 59.06 2.69
CA GLY A 33 0.33 58.21 1.57
C GLY A 33 1.15 56.99 1.98
N MET A 34 2.07 57.14 2.95
CA MET A 34 2.83 56.02 3.52
C MET A 34 1.92 55.03 4.26
N ALA A 35 0.96 55.51 5.06
CA ALA A 35 0.02 54.65 5.77
C ALA A 35 -0.87 53.85 4.81
N VAL A 36 -1.40 54.49 3.76
CA VAL A 36 -2.23 53.85 2.73
C VAL A 36 -1.42 52.81 1.95
N ASN A 37 -0.17 53.11 1.56
CA ASN A 37 0.69 52.16 0.86
C ASN A 37 1.07 50.96 1.75
N MET A 38 1.29 51.18 3.05
CA MET A 38 1.57 50.10 4.00
C MET A 38 0.35 49.18 4.17
N GLN A 39 -0.85 49.75 4.15
CA GLN A 39 -2.11 49.00 4.27
C GLN A 39 -2.49 48.25 2.99
N ASN A 40 -2.22 48.84 1.81
CA ASN A 40 -2.38 48.14 0.53
C ASN A 40 -1.36 47.00 0.36
N ASN A 41 -0.11 47.18 0.80
CA ASN A 41 0.90 46.12 0.71
C ASN A 41 0.59 44.93 1.64
N GLN A 42 -0.05 45.18 2.80
CA GLN A 42 -0.57 44.11 3.66
C GLN A 42 -1.73 43.34 3.02
N GLN A 43 -2.60 44.00 2.24
CA GLN A 43 -3.71 43.32 1.55
C GLN A 43 -3.23 42.47 0.36
N SER A 44 -2.17 42.88 -0.36
CA SER A 44 -1.61 42.09 -1.47
C SER A 44 -0.80 40.87 -1.04
N GLN A 45 -0.39 40.76 0.23
CA GLN A 45 0.27 39.56 0.79
C GLN A 45 -0.69 38.59 1.50
N ASN A 46 -1.98 38.94 1.63
CA ASN A 46 -3.00 38.08 2.26
C ASN A 46 -3.73 37.19 1.24
N HIS A 47 -3.01 36.52 0.34
CA HIS A 47 -3.53 35.26 -0.15
C HIS A 47 -3.48 34.28 1.02
N PRO A 48 -4.60 33.67 1.45
CA PRO A 48 -4.51 32.59 2.41
C PRO A 48 -3.74 31.46 1.71
N THR A 49 -2.46 31.27 2.08
CA THR A 49 -1.82 29.97 1.90
C THR A 49 -2.75 28.97 2.60
N PRO A 50 -3.31 27.97 1.89
CA PRO A 50 -4.15 26.98 2.54
C PRO A 50 -3.38 26.38 3.72
N PRO A 51 -4.04 26.14 4.87
CA PRO A 51 -3.38 25.53 6.02
C PRO A 51 -2.64 24.27 5.56
N ALA A 52 -1.40 24.05 6.00
CA ALA A 52 -0.59 22.91 5.58
C ALA A 52 -1.33 21.56 5.76
N ALA A 53 -2.24 21.48 6.73
CA ALA A 53 -3.14 20.34 6.95
C ALA A 53 -4.13 20.12 5.78
N VAL A 54 -4.72 21.18 5.21
CA VAL A 54 -5.67 21.11 4.08
C VAL A 54 -4.94 20.68 2.80
N VAL A 55 -3.72 21.17 2.59
CA VAL A 55 -2.88 20.76 1.43
C VAL A 55 -2.44 19.30 1.54
N LEU A 56 -2.14 18.83 2.75
CA LEU A 56 -1.77 17.43 3.00
C LEU A 56 -2.97 16.49 2.83
N GLU A 57 -4.16 16.89 3.27
CA GLU A 57 -5.40 16.12 3.07
C GLU A 57 -5.84 16.06 1.61
N ASP A 58 -5.75 17.16 0.85
CA ASP A 58 -6.02 17.18 -0.60
C ASP A 58 -5.04 16.26 -1.35
N ARG A 59 -3.76 16.28 -0.97
CA ARG A 59 -2.73 15.43 -1.58
C ARG A 59 -2.95 13.95 -1.28
N LEU A 60 -3.34 13.61 -0.05
CA LEU A 60 -3.70 12.24 0.33
C LEU A 60 -4.93 11.74 -0.42
N THR A 61 -5.94 12.61 -0.58
CA THR A 61 -7.17 12.29 -1.32
C THR A 61 -6.85 12.00 -2.79
N SER A 62 -6.03 12.84 -3.43
CA SER A 62 -5.56 12.61 -4.80
C SER A 62 -4.75 11.31 -4.95
N ILE A 63 -3.84 11.02 -4.01
CA ILE A 63 -3.07 9.77 -4.00
C ILE A 63 -4.01 8.55 -3.86
N LEU A 64 -5.03 8.63 -3.01
CA LEU A 64 -6.01 7.56 -2.83
C LEU A 64 -6.85 7.35 -4.09
N GLU A 65 -7.28 8.41 -4.77
CA GLU A 65 -8.00 8.32 -6.04
C GLU A 65 -7.15 7.66 -7.14
N GLU A 66 -5.89 8.07 -7.28
CA GLU A 66 -4.95 7.45 -8.22
C GLU A 66 -4.70 5.98 -7.88
N PHE A 67 -4.55 5.67 -6.59
CA PHE A 67 -4.37 4.31 -6.12
C PHE A 67 -5.59 3.44 -6.46
N GLN A 68 -6.81 3.94 -6.20
CA GLN A 68 -8.07 3.26 -6.53
C GLN A 68 -8.24 3.06 -8.04
N ARG A 69 -7.75 3.99 -8.87
CA ARG A 69 -7.74 3.84 -10.33
C ARG A 69 -6.89 2.65 -10.81
N LEU A 70 -5.93 2.19 -10.02
CA LEU A 70 -5.16 0.96 -10.28
C LEU A 70 -5.89 -0.32 -9.84
N ASN A 71 -7.14 -0.21 -9.39
CA ASN A 71 -7.98 -1.29 -8.90
C ASN A 71 -7.24 -2.20 -7.90
N PRO A 72 -6.84 -1.66 -6.73
CA PRO A 72 -6.12 -2.40 -5.73
C PRO A 72 -7.00 -3.53 -5.21
N THR A 73 -6.42 -4.72 -5.08
CA THR A 73 -7.13 -5.89 -4.54
C THR A 73 -7.28 -5.71 -3.03
N GLU A 74 -8.49 -5.93 -2.52
CA GLU A 74 -8.74 -6.06 -1.09
C GLU A 74 -8.14 -7.36 -0.54
N PHE A 75 -7.89 -7.40 0.78
CA PHE A 75 -7.34 -8.57 1.44
C PHE A 75 -8.08 -8.88 2.74
N ALA A 76 -8.85 -9.96 2.70
CA ALA A 76 -9.63 -10.46 3.82
C ALA A 76 -8.95 -11.61 4.58
N GLY A 77 -7.70 -11.93 4.22
CA GLY A 77 -6.90 -13.00 4.81
C GLY A 77 -6.78 -14.21 3.90
N THR A 78 -5.79 -15.06 4.18
CA THR A 78 -5.55 -16.30 3.45
C THR A 78 -4.78 -17.29 4.33
N GLU A 79 -5.02 -18.58 4.10
CA GLU A 79 -4.23 -19.65 4.71
C GLU A 79 -2.92 -19.93 3.97
N ASP A 80 -2.72 -19.40 2.75
CA ASP A 80 -1.46 -19.53 2.01
C ASP A 80 -0.59 -18.26 2.22
N PRO A 81 0.52 -18.34 2.99
CA PRO A 81 1.45 -17.23 3.17
C PRO A 81 1.93 -16.60 1.86
N LEU A 82 1.93 -17.33 0.75
CA LEU A 82 2.38 -16.80 -0.54
C LEU A 82 1.31 -16.00 -1.28
N ASP A 83 0.04 -16.29 -1.05
CA ASP A 83 -1.02 -15.42 -1.54
C ASP A 83 -1.01 -14.10 -0.75
N ALA A 84 -0.76 -14.15 0.57
CA ALA A 84 -0.54 -12.95 1.38
C ALA A 84 0.67 -12.15 0.86
N LYS A 85 1.78 -12.83 0.57
CA LYS A 85 2.99 -12.21 -0.02
C LYS A 85 2.72 -11.57 -1.39
N ARG A 86 1.97 -12.27 -2.26
CA ARG A 86 1.60 -11.74 -3.59
C ARG A 86 0.74 -10.50 -3.48
N TRP A 87 -0.23 -10.51 -2.56
CA TRP A 87 -1.05 -9.34 -2.29
C TRP A 87 -0.17 -8.17 -1.82
N PHE A 88 0.68 -8.39 -0.82
CA PHE A 88 1.57 -7.36 -0.26
C PHE A 88 2.47 -6.74 -1.35
N MET A 89 3.15 -7.56 -2.15
CA MET A 89 3.96 -7.09 -3.28
C MET A 89 3.12 -6.34 -4.32
N GLY A 90 1.89 -6.80 -4.57
CA GLY A 90 0.97 -6.19 -5.51
C GLY A 90 0.49 -4.81 -5.07
N ILE A 91 0.36 -4.57 -3.77
CA ILE A 91 0.07 -3.25 -3.18
C ILE A 91 1.30 -2.36 -3.24
N HIS A 92 2.45 -2.85 -2.77
CA HIS A 92 3.72 -2.12 -2.78
C HIS A 92 4.07 -1.60 -4.18
N LYS A 93 3.93 -2.46 -5.20
CA LYS A 93 4.15 -2.07 -6.60
C LYS A 93 3.23 -0.93 -7.05
N LYS A 94 1.95 -0.94 -6.66
CA LYS A 94 1.00 0.13 -7.01
C LYS A 94 1.36 1.44 -6.32
N LEU A 95 1.76 1.40 -5.05
CA LEU A 95 2.23 2.57 -4.30
C LEU A 95 3.44 3.24 -4.96
N ILE A 96 4.42 2.45 -5.38
CA ILE A 96 5.58 2.95 -6.15
C ILE A 96 5.12 3.54 -7.50
N THR A 97 4.18 2.89 -8.18
CA THR A 97 3.71 3.29 -9.52
C THR A 97 3.05 4.67 -9.51
N ILE A 98 2.28 5.00 -8.47
CA ILE A 98 1.65 6.32 -8.30
C ILE A 98 2.57 7.36 -7.66
N GLY A 99 3.82 6.98 -7.31
CA GLY A 99 4.76 7.90 -6.66
C GLY A 99 4.29 8.37 -5.27
N ALA A 100 3.54 7.54 -4.54
CA ALA A 100 3.11 7.86 -3.19
C ALA A 100 4.33 8.03 -2.27
N ALA A 101 4.30 9.02 -1.39
CA ALA A 101 5.33 9.17 -0.35
C ALA A 101 5.25 8.01 0.67
N GLU A 102 6.40 7.51 1.12
CA GLU A 102 6.49 6.34 2.00
C GLU A 102 5.72 6.51 3.32
N GLU A 103 5.68 7.75 3.83
CA GLU A 103 4.88 8.16 5.00
C GLU A 103 3.37 7.89 4.87
N HIS A 104 2.87 7.64 3.65
CA HIS A 104 1.46 7.33 3.39
C HIS A 104 1.23 5.85 3.07
N TRP A 105 2.28 5.06 2.83
CA TRP A 105 2.15 3.70 2.31
C TRP A 105 1.39 2.78 3.25
N VAL A 106 1.72 2.80 4.54
CA VAL A 106 1.03 1.98 5.56
C VAL A 106 -0.45 2.32 5.58
N ARG A 107 -0.80 3.61 5.69
CA ARG A 107 -2.20 4.07 5.73
C ARG A 107 -3.00 3.65 4.49
N ILE A 108 -2.40 3.73 3.30
CA ILE A 108 -3.04 3.33 2.04
C ILE A 108 -3.18 1.80 1.95
N ALA A 109 -2.16 1.05 2.34
CA ALA A 109 -2.20 -0.41 2.31
C ALA A 109 -3.21 -0.98 3.30
N THR A 110 -3.28 -0.42 4.52
CA THR A 110 -4.19 -0.89 5.57
C THR A 110 -5.64 -0.59 5.23
N PHE A 111 -5.91 0.46 4.43
CA PHE A 111 -7.25 0.74 3.89
C PHE A 111 -7.80 -0.41 3.02
N MET A 112 -6.91 -1.21 2.44
CA MET A 112 -7.28 -2.37 1.61
C MET A 112 -7.47 -3.66 2.40
N LEU A 113 -7.20 -3.65 3.71
CA LEU A 113 -7.50 -4.77 4.59
C LEU A 113 -9.01 -4.85 4.85
N LYS A 114 -9.54 -6.07 4.92
CA LYS A 114 -10.95 -6.36 5.15
C LYS A 114 -11.11 -7.57 6.07
N GLY A 115 -12.32 -7.79 6.56
CA GLY A 115 -12.68 -9.00 7.30
C GLY A 115 -11.80 -9.22 8.53
N GLU A 116 -11.30 -10.44 8.71
CA GLU A 116 -10.48 -10.82 9.87
C GLU A 116 -9.16 -10.05 9.97
N VAL A 117 -8.58 -9.65 8.83
CA VAL A 117 -7.31 -8.91 8.81
C VAL A 117 -7.46 -7.48 9.26
N ASP A 118 -8.62 -6.87 9.00
CA ASP A 118 -8.94 -5.53 9.47
C ASP A 118 -9.07 -5.51 11.00
N LEU A 119 -9.74 -6.53 11.57
CA LEU A 119 -9.80 -6.74 13.02
C LEU A 119 -8.42 -6.97 13.64
N TRP A 120 -7.56 -7.76 12.99
CA TRP A 120 -6.17 -7.92 13.41
C TRP A 120 -5.42 -6.58 13.41
N TRP A 121 -5.60 -5.79 12.35
CA TRP A 121 -4.97 -4.47 12.24
C TRP A 121 -5.43 -3.51 13.33
N ASP A 122 -6.73 -3.49 13.66
CA ASP A 122 -7.24 -2.69 14.78
C ASP A 122 -6.57 -3.03 16.11
N ASN A 123 -6.30 -4.31 16.40
CA ASN A 123 -5.53 -4.72 17.59
C ASN A 123 -4.08 -4.22 17.56
N ILE A 124 -3.45 -4.20 16.37
CA ILE A 124 -2.10 -3.61 16.21
C ILE A 124 -2.13 -2.12 16.54
N ARG A 125 -3.18 -1.39 16.12
CA ARG A 125 -3.33 0.05 16.41
C ARG A 125 -3.47 0.37 17.90
N GLU A 126 -3.94 -0.57 18.71
CA GLU A 126 -4.02 -0.40 20.17
C GLU A 126 -2.67 -0.62 20.86
N THR A 127 -1.78 -1.41 20.24
CA THR A 127 -0.52 -1.86 20.85
C THR A 127 0.73 -1.18 20.28
N HIS A 128 0.62 -0.57 19.10
CA HIS A 128 1.72 0.06 18.37
C HIS A 128 1.37 1.49 17.97
N ASP A 129 2.38 2.37 17.89
CA ASP A 129 2.21 3.67 17.26
C ASP A 129 2.20 3.53 15.74
N VAL A 130 1.01 3.32 15.17
CA VAL A 130 0.82 3.19 13.72
C VAL A 130 0.98 4.50 12.96
N THR A 131 1.02 5.65 13.65
CA THR A 131 1.12 6.97 12.98
C THR A 131 2.54 7.28 12.54
N SER A 132 3.54 6.70 13.22
CA SER A 132 4.96 6.81 12.88
C SER A 132 5.53 5.54 12.26
N MET A 133 4.70 4.50 12.08
CA MET A 133 5.13 3.19 11.58
C MET A 133 5.64 3.28 10.14
N THR A 134 6.84 2.74 9.94
CA THR A 134 7.47 2.63 8.62
C THR A 134 6.91 1.46 7.82
N TRP A 135 7.12 1.48 6.50
CA TRP A 135 6.72 0.36 5.64
C TRP A 135 7.38 -0.97 6.04
N VAL A 136 8.64 -0.91 6.51
CA VAL A 136 9.42 -2.08 6.94
C VAL A 136 8.83 -2.70 8.22
N GLU A 137 8.39 -1.88 9.17
CA GLU A 137 7.73 -2.37 10.39
C GLU A 137 6.37 -2.99 10.08
N PHE A 138 5.59 -2.35 9.20
CA PHE A 138 4.34 -2.93 8.70
C PHE A 138 4.57 -4.26 7.98
N GLU A 139 5.60 -4.35 7.12
CA GLU A 139 6.00 -5.59 6.46
C GLU A 139 6.30 -6.70 7.46
N ALA A 140 7.06 -6.38 8.52
CA ALA A 140 7.41 -7.33 9.56
C ALA A 140 6.17 -7.85 10.30
N LEU A 141 5.28 -6.95 10.75
CA LEU A 141 4.05 -7.33 11.46
C LEU A 141 3.09 -8.14 10.56
N PHE A 142 2.93 -7.69 9.31
CA PHE A 142 2.10 -8.38 8.33
C PHE A 142 2.63 -9.80 8.08
N PHE A 143 3.92 -9.95 7.83
CA PHE A 143 4.48 -11.27 7.61
C PHE A 143 4.58 -12.10 8.88
N GLU A 144 4.74 -11.52 10.08
CA GLU A 144 4.65 -12.29 11.32
C GLU A 144 3.28 -12.96 11.47
N GLN A 145 2.18 -12.23 11.19
CA GLN A 145 0.82 -12.77 11.25
C GLN A 145 0.59 -13.95 10.27
N TYR A 146 1.12 -13.87 9.05
CA TYR A 146 0.88 -14.91 8.02
C TYR A 146 1.97 -16.00 7.96
N PHE A 147 3.21 -15.66 8.28
CA PHE A 147 4.38 -16.55 8.29
C PHE A 147 4.73 -17.02 9.70
N LEU A 148 3.78 -17.06 10.64
CA LEU A 148 3.96 -17.84 11.87
C LEU A 148 4.53 -19.22 11.49
N GLU A 149 5.64 -19.63 12.11
CA GLU A 149 6.29 -20.92 11.81
C GLU A 149 5.29 -22.08 11.91
N THR A 150 4.30 -21.96 12.80
CA THR A 150 3.15 -22.87 12.92
C THR A 150 2.31 -22.98 11.65
N ASN A 151 2.09 -21.91 10.89
CA ASN A 151 1.35 -21.98 9.60
C ASN A 151 2.18 -22.67 8.52
N ARG A 152 3.49 -22.40 8.48
CA ARG A 152 4.42 -23.09 7.59
C ARG A 152 4.51 -24.58 7.93
N GLU A 153 4.57 -24.91 9.21
CA GLU A 153 4.57 -26.28 9.71
C GLU A 153 3.27 -27.00 9.37
N LYS A 154 2.11 -26.37 9.57
CA LYS A 154 0.80 -26.89 9.12
C LYS A 154 0.79 -27.20 7.62
N LYS A 155 1.29 -26.29 6.76
CA LYS A 155 1.37 -26.53 5.31
C LYS A 155 2.38 -27.62 4.95
N SER A 156 3.48 -27.75 5.71
CA SER A 156 4.44 -28.85 5.55
C SER A 156 3.81 -30.21 5.93
N ILE A 157 3.04 -30.26 7.02
CA ILE A 157 2.26 -31.45 7.41
C ILE A 157 1.20 -31.76 6.36
N GLU A 158 0.45 -30.76 5.89
CA GLU A 158 -0.54 -30.92 4.82
C GLU A 158 0.11 -31.50 3.56
N PHE A 159 1.33 -31.06 3.20
CA PHE A 159 2.06 -31.64 2.09
C PHE A 159 2.51 -33.09 2.37
N ALA A 160 3.03 -33.35 3.57
CA ALA A 160 3.47 -34.68 4.00
C ALA A 160 2.34 -35.71 3.97
N GLU A 161 1.12 -35.29 4.32
CA GLU A 161 -0.09 -36.11 4.39
C GLU A 161 -0.94 -36.04 3.11
N LEU A 162 -0.56 -35.21 2.13
CA LEU A 162 -1.32 -35.04 0.89
C LEU A 162 -1.54 -36.38 0.17
N ILE A 163 -2.82 -36.73 0.03
CA ILE A 163 -3.34 -37.83 -0.78
C ILE A 163 -4.34 -37.30 -1.81
N GLN A 164 -4.59 -38.06 -2.87
CA GLN A 164 -5.54 -37.73 -3.92
C GLN A 164 -6.97 -37.65 -3.36
N GLY A 165 -7.35 -38.49 -2.38
CA GLY A 165 -8.69 -38.45 -1.79
C GLY A 165 -9.77 -38.59 -2.87
N ASP A 166 -10.76 -37.71 -2.89
CA ASP A 166 -11.79 -37.66 -3.94
C ASP A 166 -11.41 -36.80 -5.16
N MET A 167 -10.27 -36.11 -5.11
CA MET A 167 -9.82 -35.24 -6.20
C MET A 167 -9.52 -36.04 -7.47
N SER A 168 -9.72 -35.39 -8.62
CA SER A 168 -9.11 -35.83 -9.88
C SER A 168 -7.58 -35.76 -9.77
N VAL A 169 -6.86 -36.53 -10.59
CA VAL A 169 -5.40 -36.48 -10.68
C VAL A 169 -4.92 -35.06 -11.03
N THR A 170 -5.68 -34.31 -11.83
CA THR A 170 -5.34 -32.92 -12.18
C THR A 170 -5.47 -31.97 -10.98
N GLN A 171 -6.52 -32.09 -10.18
CA GLN A 171 -6.67 -31.30 -8.95
C GLN A 171 -5.60 -31.67 -7.92
N TYR A 172 -5.34 -32.97 -7.75
CA TYR A 172 -4.28 -33.48 -6.88
C TYR A 172 -2.90 -32.96 -7.30
N GLU A 173 -2.55 -32.99 -8.59
CA GLU A 173 -1.29 -32.47 -9.11
C GLU A 173 -1.16 -30.95 -8.92
N LYS A 174 -2.24 -30.19 -9.12
CA LYS A 174 -2.26 -28.76 -8.79
C LYS A 174 -1.91 -28.53 -7.31
N LYS A 175 -2.60 -29.23 -6.40
CA LYS A 175 -2.37 -29.13 -4.94
C LYS A 175 -0.97 -29.61 -4.54
N PHE A 176 -0.47 -30.67 -5.17
CA PHE A 176 0.89 -31.19 -4.96
C PHE A 176 1.94 -30.14 -5.30
N ARG A 177 1.85 -29.53 -6.48
CA ARG A 177 2.78 -28.48 -6.91
C ARG A 177 2.71 -27.26 -6.01
N GLU A 178 1.51 -26.88 -5.61
CA GLU A 178 1.28 -25.79 -4.66
C GLU A 178 1.98 -26.06 -3.33
N LEU A 179 1.70 -27.19 -2.69
CA LEU A 179 2.24 -27.52 -1.37
C LEU A 179 3.72 -27.93 -1.37
N SER A 180 4.28 -28.35 -2.50
CA SER A 180 5.68 -28.81 -2.61
C SER A 180 6.72 -27.79 -2.14
N ARG A 181 6.39 -26.50 -2.22
CA ARG A 181 7.23 -25.39 -1.75
C ARG A 181 7.41 -25.38 -0.21
N TYR A 182 6.48 -25.97 0.53
CA TYR A 182 6.50 -26.03 2.00
C TYR A 182 7.28 -27.25 2.52
N GLY A 183 7.47 -28.29 1.71
CA GLY A 183 8.28 -29.46 2.04
C GLY A 183 9.34 -29.78 0.99
N PRO A 184 10.31 -28.88 0.74
CA PRO A 184 11.33 -29.09 -0.28
C PRO A 184 12.16 -30.36 -0.04
N HIS A 185 12.32 -30.77 1.23
CA HIS A 185 13.02 -31.99 1.62
C HIS A 185 12.31 -33.28 1.15
N LEU A 186 10.98 -33.26 0.98
CA LEU A 186 10.20 -34.41 0.50
C LEU A 186 10.24 -34.57 -1.03
N VAL A 187 10.69 -33.54 -1.75
CA VAL A 187 10.74 -33.49 -3.22
C VAL A 187 12.10 -33.00 -3.74
N SER A 188 13.16 -33.13 -2.93
CA SER A 188 14.49 -32.59 -3.21
C SER A 188 15.18 -33.25 -4.41
N SER A 189 14.73 -34.44 -4.79
CA SER A 189 15.16 -35.12 -6.01
C SER A 189 13.96 -35.61 -6.82
N GLU A 190 14.18 -35.83 -8.10
CA GLU A 190 13.15 -36.33 -9.02
C GLU A 190 12.57 -37.67 -8.54
N VAL A 191 13.41 -38.54 -7.99
CA VAL A 191 13.01 -39.83 -7.42
C VAL A 191 12.12 -39.67 -6.19
N LEU A 192 12.47 -38.76 -5.28
CA LEU A 192 11.64 -38.48 -4.10
C LEU A 192 10.30 -37.88 -4.50
N LYS A 193 10.31 -36.97 -5.47
CA LYS A 193 9.11 -36.33 -6.02
C LYS A 193 8.17 -37.36 -6.67
N VAL A 194 8.69 -38.28 -7.47
CA VAL A 194 7.95 -39.41 -8.03
C VAL A 194 7.32 -40.25 -6.92
N ARG A 195 8.13 -40.72 -5.97
CA ARG A 195 7.66 -41.60 -4.89
C ARG A 195 6.59 -40.93 -4.03
N LYS A 196 6.76 -39.65 -3.70
CA LYS A 196 5.79 -38.89 -2.90
C LYS A 196 4.48 -38.72 -3.68
N PHE A 197 4.53 -38.40 -4.97
CA PHE A 197 3.33 -38.30 -5.81
C PHE A 197 2.59 -39.63 -5.91
N GLU A 198 3.29 -40.72 -6.22
CA GLU A 198 2.71 -42.07 -6.32
C GLU A 198 2.09 -42.56 -5.02
N ARG A 199 2.70 -42.26 -3.87
CA ARG A 199 2.16 -42.63 -2.55
C ARG A 199 0.82 -41.97 -2.25
N GLY A 200 0.59 -40.76 -2.77
CA GLY A 200 -0.69 -40.08 -2.58
C GLY A 200 -1.77 -40.47 -3.59
N LEU A 201 -1.45 -41.17 -4.68
CA LEU A 201 -2.46 -41.58 -5.67
C LEU A 201 -3.47 -42.59 -5.08
N LYS A 202 -4.71 -42.55 -5.57
CA LYS A 202 -5.75 -43.55 -5.25
C LYS A 202 -5.22 -44.97 -5.53
N PRO A 203 -5.54 -45.98 -4.69
CA PRO A 203 -5.01 -47.34 -4.84
C PRO A 203 -5.16 -47.93 -6.26
N GLY A 204 -6.32 -47.71 -6.91
CA GLY A 204 -6.60 -48.20 -8.26
C GLY A 204 -5.72 -47.60 -9.36
N ILE A 205 -5.29 -46.35 -9.19
CA ILE A 205 -4.37 -45.66 -10.11
C ILE A 205 -2.93 -46.01 -9.74
N ARG A 206 -2.60 -45.91 -8.44
CA ARG A 206 -1.26 -46.16 -7.88
C ARG A 206 -0.70 -47.51 -8.30
N GLY A 207 -1.47 -48.59 -8.21
CA GLY A 207 -0.99 -49.93 -8.56
C GLY A 207 -0.50 -50.03 -10.01
N LYS A 208 -1.26 -49.43 -10.94
CA LYS A 208 -0.90 -49.38 -12.37
C LYS A 208 0.29 -48.46 -12.63
N THR A 209 0.33 -47.29 -11.99
CA THR A 209 1.42 -46.31 -12.19
C THR A 209 2.76 -46.82 -11.65
N VAL A 210 2.79 -47.38 -10.44
CA VAL A 210 4.03 -47.90 -9.81
C VAL A 210 4.62 -49.05 -10.63
N SER A 211 3.78 -49.90 -11.23
CA SER A 211 4.22 -51.02 -12.07
C SER A 211 5.01 -50.59 -13.31
N LEU A 212 4.84 -49.34 -13.75
CA LEU A 212 5.52 -48.79 -14.92
C LEU A 212 6.88 -48.13 -14.59
N CYS A 213 7.28 -48.11 -13.31
CA CYS A 213 8.60 -47.71 -12.83
C CYS A 213 9.15 -46.40 -13.45
N HIS A 214 8.31 -45.37 -13.53
CA HIS A 214 8.70 -44.10 -14.14
C HIS A 214 9.77 -43.38 -13.32
N GLN A 215 10.81 -42.87 -13.98
CA GLN A 215 11.92 -42.16 -13.32
C GLN A 215 11.70 -40.65 -13.18
N THR A 216 10.69 -40.11 -13.85
CA THR A 216 10.44 -38.66 -13.94
C THR A 216 9.04 -38.33 -13.46
N TYR A 217 8.88 -37.21 -12.77
CA TYR A 217 7.60 -36.74 -12.27
C TYR A 217 6.58 -36.54 -13.41
N ALA A 218 7.01 -35.96 -14.53
CA ALA A 218 6.14 -35.69 -15.67
C ALA A 218 5.47 -36.97 -16.23
N ARG A 219 6.22 -38.07 -16.35
CA ARG A 219 5.67 -39.35 -16.82
C ARG A 219 4.66 -39.96 -15.86
N VAL A 220 4.93 -39.91 -14.55
CA VAL A 220 3.98 -40.39 -13.53
C VAL A 220 2.66 -39.63 -13.61
N VAL A 221 2.70 -38.30 -13.69
CA VAL A 221 1.50 -37.47 -13.81
C VAL A 221 0.71 -37.79 -15.08
N HIS A 222 1.40 -37.88 -16.22
CA HIS A 222 0.76 -38.21 -17.49
C HIS A 222 0.06 -39.56 -17.43
N THR A 223 0.78 -40.59 -16.99
CA THR A 223 0.24 -41.95 -16.86
C THR A 223 -0.93 -42.01 -15.88
N ALA A 224 -0.84 -41.34 -14.73
CA ALA A 224 -1.93 -41.29 -13.76
C ALA A 224 -3.21 -40.67 -14.36
N ARG A 225 -3.09 -39.58 -15.14
CA ARG A 225 -4.23 -38.97 -15.84
C ARG A 225 -4.86 -39.90 -16.89
N VAL A 226 -4.04 -40.61 -17.66
CA VAL A 226 -4.53 -41.57 -18.66
C VAL A 226 -5.30 -42.71 -17.99
N ILE A 227 -4.77 -43.24 -16.89
CA ILE A 227 -5.42 -44.31 -16.12
C ILE A 227 -6.76 -43.83 -15.51
N GLU A 228 -6.81 -42.60 -14.99
CA GLU A 228 -8.04 -42.03 -14.44
C GLU A 228 -9.13 -41.90 -15.53
N ALA A 229 -8.78 -41.37 -16.71
CA ALA A 229 -9.71 -41.21 -17.83
C ALA A 229 -10.26 -42.55 -18.35
N ASP A 230 -9.41 -43.57 -18.44
CA ASP A 230 -9.79 -44.94 -18.83
C ASP A 230 -10.77 -45.56 -17.81
N TRP A 231 -10.50 -45.33 -16.52
CA TRP A 231 -11.36 -45.84 -15.45
C TRP A 231 -12.74 -45.15 -15.42
N GLU A 232 -12.79 -43.83 -15.59
CA GLU A 232 -14.04 -43.06 -15.66
C GLU A 232 -14.89 -43.45 -16.88
N SER A 233 -14.24 -43.72 -18.01
CA SER A 233 -14.92 -44.18 -19.23
C SER A 233 -15.51 -45.58 -19.04
N SER A 234 -14.79 -46.48 -18.38
CA SER A 234 -15.27 -47.83 -18.04
C SER A 234 -16.44 -47.86 -17.06
N GLN A 235 -16.57 -46.85 -16.19
CA GLN A 235 -17.70 -46.71 -15.26
C GLN A 235 -18.96 -46.14 -15.92
N LYS A 236 -18.81 -45.26 -16.94
CA LYS A 236 -19.94 -44.67 -17.68
C LYS A 236 -20.60 -45.61 -18.68
N SER A 237 -19.90 -46.67 -19.10
CA SER A 237 -20.41 -47.69 -20.03
C SER A 237 -21.10 -48.87 -19.35
N ARG A 238 -21.27 -48.83 -18.02
CA ARG A 238 -22.04 -49.81 -17.23
C ARG A 238 -23.32 -49.19 -16.71
#